data_AF-A0AAP0QVA0-F1
#
_entry.id   AF-A0AAP0QVA0-F1
#
_cell.length_a   1.000
_cell.length_b   1.000
_cell.length_c   1.000
_cell.angle_alpha   90.00
_cell.angle_beta   90.00
_cell.angle_gamma   90.00
#
_symmetry.space_group_name_H-M   'P 1'
#
loop_
_entity.id
_entity.type
_entity.pdbx_description
1 polymer ?
#
loop_
_entity_poly.entity_id
_entity_poly.type
_entity_poly.pdbx_seq_one_letter_code
_entity_poly.pdbx_strand_id
1 'polypeptide(L)'
;MLFLLQSEEPPMSVLHIQYPEWPDHGVPRDTLAVREILKRIYNLPPNFGPIVVHCSAGIGRTGAYCTIHNTVQRILVGDMSALDLANTVKVFRSQRIGMVQTMEQYIFCHQAIVDELEDLISGFNSERTSKW
;
A
#
# COMPACT_ATOMS: atom_id res chain seq x y z
N MET A 1 10.64 43.33 6.18
CA MET A 1 9.36 43.12 6.88
C MET A 1 8.83 41.77 6.44
N LEU A 2 9.05 40.71 7.23
CA LEU A 2 8.52 39.37 6.97
C LEU A 2 7.22 39.24 7.76
N PHE A 3 6.09 39.04 7.08
CA PHE A 3 4.84 38.66 7.73
C PHE A 3 4.90 37.15 8.01
N LEU A 4 5.10 36.78 9.27
CA LEU A 4 4.84 35.42 9.73
C LEU A 4 3.32 35.27 9.81
N LEU A 5 2.71 34.67 8.79
CA LEU A 5 1.34 34.17 8.89
C LEU A 5 1.35 33.00 9.89
N GLN A 6 1.07 33.29 11.15
CA GLN A 6 0.69 32.25 12.11
C GLN A 6 -0.71 31.77 11.74
N SER A 7 -0.82 30.51 11.34
CA SER A 7 -2.11 29.83 11.18
C SER A 7 -2.83 29.82 12.53
N GLU A 8 -4.12 30.15 12.54
CA GLU A 8 -4.97 29.99 13.74
C GLU A 8 -5.28 28.52 14.04
N GLU A 9 -5.10 27.64 13.06
CA GLU A 9 -5.35 26.21 13.22
C GLU A 9 -4.21 25.50 13.96
N PRO A 10 -4.53 24.51 14.82
CA PRO A 10 -3.52 23.73 15.50
C PRO A 10 -2.63 22.99 14.48
N PRO A 11 -1.32 22.84 14.78
CA PRO A 11 -0.41 22.16 13.88
C PRO A 11 -0.82 20.69 13.67
N MET A 12 -0.87 20.26 12.41
CA MET A 12 -1.15 18.88 12.05
C MET A 12 0.15 18.11 11.85
N SER A 13 0.30 16.98 12.56
CA SER A 13 1.43 16.07 12.37
C SER A 13 1.14 15.10 11.23
N VAL A 14 2.07 14.97 10.28
CA VAL A 14 1.95 14.09 9.11
C VAL A 14 3.13 13.14 9.06
N LEU A 15 2.87 11.84 8.98
CA LEU A 15 3.88 10.84 8.65
C LEU A 15 4.01 10.76 7.12
N HIS A 16 5.10 11.32 6.59
CA HIS A 16 5.40 11.25 5.17
C HIS A 16 6.43 10.14 4.90
N ILE A 17 6.05 9.13 4.10
CA ILE A 17 6.94 8.03 3.70
C ILE A 17 7.26 8.20 2.22
N GLN A 18 8.55 8.34 1.90
CA GLN A 18 9.03 8.45 0.53
C GLN A 18 9.79 7.18 0.14
N TYR A 19 9.48 6.62 -1.03
CA TYR A 19 10.22 5.52 -1.62
C TYR A 19 10.76 5.92 -3.01
N PRO A 20 12.00 6.42 -3.09
CA PRO A 20 12.55 6.97 -4.32
C PRO A 20 13.02 5.91 -5.34
N GLU A 21 13.28 4.67 -4.92
CA GLU A 21 13.84 3.62 -5.77
C GLU A 21 12.79 2.91 -6.66
N TRP A 22 11.51 3.30 -6.59
CA TRP A 22 10.49 2.79 -7.52
C TRP A 22 10.54 3.56 -8.86
N PRO A 23 11.09 2.95 -9.94
CA PRO A 23 11.23 3.63 -11.22
C PRO A 23 9.88 3.95 -11.84
N ASP A 24 9.84 5.03 -12.64
CA ASP A 24 8.63 5.37 -13.38
C ASP A 24 8.36 4.33 -14.47
N HIS A 25 7.08 3.99 -14.68
CA HIS A 25 6.60 2.93 -15.59
C HIS A 25 7.10 1.49 -15.30
N GLY A 26 8.07 1.30 -14.42
CA GLY A 26 8.59 -0.01 -14.02
C GLY A 26 8.15 -0.45 -12.62
N VAL A 27 8.95 -1.35 -12.07
CA VAL A 27 8.77 -1.96 -10.75
C VAL A 27 10.08 -1.98 -9.96
N PRO A 28 10.04 -2.04 -8.62
CA PRO A 28 11.20 -2.34 -7.80
C PRO A 28 11.85 -3.68 -8.17
N ARG A 29 13.10 -3.89 -7.75
CA ARG A 29 13.83 -5.16 -7.96
C ARG A 29 13.26 -6.32 -7.16
N ASP A 30 12.70 -6.03 -5.99
CA ASP A 30 12.09 -6.96 -5.06
C ASP A 30 10.90 -6.28 -4.37
N THR A 31 10.15 -7.02 -3.55
CA THR A 31 8.93 -6.53 -2.91
C THR A 31 9.17 -5.93 -1.52
N LEU A 32 10.40 -5.98 -1.01
CA LEU A 32 10.69 -5.76 0.41
C LEU A 32 10.30 -4.34 0.85
N ALA A 33 10.81 -3.33 0.15
CA ALA A 33 10.54 -1.93 0.50
C ALA A 33 9.05 -1.61 0.48
N VAL A 34 8.29 -2.13 -0.50
CA VAL A 34 6.84 -1.92 -0.59
C VAL A 34 6.11 -2.58 0.58
N ARG A 35 6.52 -3.80 0.96
CA ARG A 35 5.98 -4.50 2.13
C ARG A 35 6.36 -3.83 3.44
N GLU A 36 7.53 -3.21 3.56
CA GLU A 36 7.90 -2.44 4.76
C GLU A 36 7.01 -1.20 4.96
N ILE A 37 6.63 -0.52 3.87
CA ILE A 37 5.66 0.59 3.95
C ILE A 37 4.30 0.05 4.43
N LEU A 38 3.85 -1.07 3.87
CA LEU A 38 2.62 -1.75 4.28
C LEU A 38 2.63 -2.14 5.78
N LYS A 39 3.72 -2.73 6.27
CA LYS A 39 3.89 -3.13 7.67
C LYS A 39 3.89 -1.93 8.62
N ARG A 40 4.43 -0.79 8.20
CA ARG A 40 4.37 0.47 8.97
C ARG A 40 2.95 0.98 9.16
N ILE A 41 2.03 0.66 8.25
CA ILE A 41 0.67 1.18 8.29
C ILE A 41 -0.37 0.20 8.87
N TYR A 42 -0.03 -1.07 9.06
CA TYR A 42 -0.93 -2.07 9.67
C TYR A 42 -1.52 -1.65 11.01
N ASN A 43 -0.72 -1.00 11.84
CA ASN A 43 -1.11 -0.63 13.20
C ASN A 43 -1.63 0.81 13.29
N LEU A 44 -1.88 1.47 12.15
CA LEU A 44 -2.49 2.79 12.17
C LEU A 44 -3.96 2.68 12.62
N PRO A 45 -4.37 3.45 13.64
CA PRO A 45 -5.75 3.42 14.10
C PRO A 45 -6.73 3.84 12.98
N PRO A 46 -7.92 3.23 12.91
CA PRO A 46 -8.89 3.47 11.83
C PRO A 46 -9.43 4.92 11.78
N ASN A 47 -9.20 5.73 12.81
CA ASN A 47 -9.63 7.12 12.90
C ASN A 47 -8.65 8.14 12.29
N PHE A 48 -7.52 7.71 11.72
CA PHE A 48 -6.53 8.62 11.09
C PHE A 48 -6.98 9.20 9.74
N GLY A 49 -8.13 8.77 9.23
CA GLY A 49 -8.65 9.22 7.94
C GLY A 49 -7.93 8.57 6.75
N PRO A 50 -8.14 9.10 5.54
CA PRO A 50 -7.61 8.49 4.32
C PRO A 50 -6.08 8.62 4.23
N ILE A 51 -5.41 7.53 3.85
CA ILE A 51 -3.99 7.54 3.51
C ILE A 51 -3.82 8.17 2.12
N VAL A 52 -3.01 9.23 2.02
CA VAL A 52 -2.66 9.84 0.74
C VAL A 52 -1.52 9.05 0.11
N VAL A 53 -1.74 8.53 -1.10
CA VAL A 53 -0.72 7.84 -1.90
C VAL A 53 -0.55 8.58 -3.23
N HIS A 54 0.68 8.96 -3.56
CA HIS A 54 0.97 9.63 -4.83
C HIS A 54 2.30 9.15 -5.43
N CYS A 55 2.48 9.42 -6.72
CA CYS A 55 3.77 9.31 -7.41
C CYS A 55 3.99 10.57 -8.24
N SER A 56 4.16 10.45 -9.57
CA SER A 56 4.09 11.59 -10.51
C SER A 56 2.65 11.81 -10.99
N ALA A 57 2.13 10.95 -11.86
CA ALA A 57 0.75 11.03 -12.36
C ALA A 57 -0.31 10.45 -11.38
N GLY A 58 0.14 9.78 -10.32
CA GLY A 58 -0.74 9.21 -9.30
C GLY A 58 -1.57 8.02 -9.78
N ILE A 59 -1.10 7.23 -10.76
CA ILE A 59 -1.89 6.13 -11.35
C ILE A 59 -1.13 4.80 -11.46
N GLY A 60 0.13 4.78 -11.93
CA GLY A 60 0.91 3.55 -12.06
C GLY A 60 1.36 2.98 -10.71
N ARG A 61 2.43 3.54 -10.14
CA ARG A 61 2.99 3.17 -8.83
C ARG A 61 1.96 3.32 -7.70
N THR A 62 1.21 4.42 -7.72
CA THR A 62 0.09 4.65 -6.80
C THR A 62 -0.96 3.54 -6.89
N GLY A 63 -1.38 3.19 -8.11
CA GLY A 63 -2.35 2.11 -8.29
C GLY A 63 -1.82 0.78 -7.80
N ALA A 64 -0.56 0.46 -8.11
CA ALA A 64 0.07 -0.77 -7.64
C ALA A 64 0.12 -0.85 -6.11
N TYR A 65 0.60 0.20 -5.44
CA TYR A 65 0.64 0.25 -3.98
C TYR A 65 -0.75 0.13 -3.35
N CYS A 66 -1.74 0.89 -3.86
CA CYS A 66 -3.11 0.80 -3.37
C CYS A 66 -3.69 -0.61 -3.53
N THR A 67 -3.39 -1.28 -4.65
CA THR A 67 -3.87 -2.65 -4.93
C THR A 67 -3.28 -3.64 -3.94
N ILE A 68 -1.97 -3.58 -3.69
CA ILE A 68 -1.30 -4.43 -2.70
C ILE A 68 -1.89 -4.21 -1.31
N HIS A 69 -1.92 -2.95 -0.85
CA HIS A 69 -2.43 -2.59 0.47
C HIS A 69 -3.89 -3.02 0.66
N ASN A 70 -4.77 -2.68 -0.29
CA ASN A 70 -6.19 -3.00 -0.18
C ASN A 70 -6.45 -4.51 -0.19
N THR A 71 -5.77 -5.25 -1.07
CA THR A 71 -5.96 -6.71 -1.15
C THR A 71 -5.50 -7.40 0.12
N VAL A 72 -4.31 -7.08 0.64
CA VAL A 72 -3.83 -7.71 1.89
C VAL A 72 -4.77 -7.40 3.06
N GLN A 73 -5.20 -6.14 3.22
CA GLN A 73 -6.14 -5.75 4.28
C GLN A 73 -7.48 -6.50 4.18
N ARG A 74 -8.03 -6.64 2.95
CA ARG A 74 -9.28 -7.36 2.72
C ARG A 74 -9.15 -8.86 3.01
N ILE A 75 -8.03 -9.48 2.64
CA ILE A 75 -7.74 -10.87 2.98
C ILE A 75 -7.68 -11.06 4.50
N LEU A 76 -7.01 -10.15 5.22
CA LEU A 76 -6.87 -10.23 6.69
C LEU A 76 -8.21 -10.14 7.43
N VAL A 77 -9.22 -9.48 6.87
CA VAL A 77 -10.57 -9.43 7.43
C VAL A 77 -11.52 -10.50 6.87
N GLY A 78 -11.00 -11.44 6.07
CA GLY A 78 -11.76 -12.58 5.54
C GLY A 78 -12.61 -12.30 4.29
N ASP A 79 -12.37 -11.19 3.58
CA ASP A 79 -13.05 -10.92 2.32
C ASP A 79 -12.46 -11.73 1.16
N MET A 80 -13.13 -12.83 0.82
CA MET A 80 -12.74 -13.73 -0.27
C MET A 80 -12.74 -13.06 -1.65
N SER A 81 -13.48 -11.96 -1.84
CA SER A 81 -13.49 -11.24 -3.12
C SER A 81 -12.18 -10.47 -3.38
N ALA A 82 -11.29 -10.38 -2.38
CA ALA A 82 -9.95 -9.81 -2.53
C ALA A 82 -9.02 -10.68 -3.39
N LEU A 83 -9.34 -11.97 -3.55
CA LEU A 83 -8.57 -12.89 -4.39
C LEU A 83 -8.75 -12.61 -5.88
N ASP A 84 -9.82 -11.90 -6.27
CA ASP A 84 -9.99 -11.39 -7.62
C ASP A 84 -9.29 -10.03 -7.77
N LEU A 85 -7.98 -10.10 -8.01
CA LEU A 85 -7.14 -8.91 -8.18
C LEU A 85 -7.53 -8.10 -9.42
N ALA A 86 -7.97 -8.78 -10.48
CA ALA A 86 -8.40 -8.13 -11.72
C ALA A 86 -9.64 -7.26 -11.48
N ASN A 87 -10.62 -7.78 -10.74
CA ASN A 87 -11.79 -7.00 -10.35
C ASN A 87 -11.42 -5.86 -9.39
N THR A 88 -10.48 -6.08 -8.46
CA THR A 88 -9.97 -5.01 -7.58
C THR A 88 -9.38 -3.85 -8.39
N VAL A 89 -8.52 -4.15 -9.37
CA VAL A 89 -7.95 -3.13 -10.27
C VAL A 89 -9.03 -2.48 -11.14
N LYS A 90 -10.03 -3.24 -11.61
CA LYS A 90 -11.17 -2.71 -12.37
C LYS A 90 -11.97 -1.69 -11.55
N VAL A 91 -12.23 -1.98 -10.28
CA VAL A 91 -12.88 -1.05 -9.34
C VAL A 91 -12.03 0.19 -9.12
N PHE A 92 -10.71 0.06 -8.96
CA PHE A 92 -9.85 1.23 -8.83
C PHE A 92 -9.83 2.09 -10.09
N ARG A 93 -9.86 1.47 -11.27
CA ARG A 93 -9.96 2.18 -12.55
C ARG A 93 -11.29 2.93 -12.73
N SER A 94 -12.37 2.51 -12.08
CA SER A 94 -13.63 3.27 -12.09
C SER A 94 -13.61 4.48 -11.14
N GLN A 95 -12.77 4.46 -10.11
CA GLN A 95 -12.58 5.57 -9.18
C GLN A 95 -11.51 6.56 -9.66
N ARG A 96 -10.47 6.06 -10.34
CA ARG A 96 -9.39 6.85 -10.94
C ARG A 96 -8.88 6.16 -12.20
N ILE A 97 -9.07 6.82 -13.34
CA ILE A 97 -8.66 6.26 -14.63
C ILE A 97 -7.16 5.91 -14.66
N GLY A 98 -6.82 4.75 -15.20
CA GLY A 98 -5.42 4.34 -15.41
C GLY A 98 -4.70 3.74 -14.21
N MET A 99 -5.39 3.45 -13.11
CA MET A 99 -4.81 2.74 -11.96
C MET A 99 -4.16 1.42 -12.39
N VAL A 100 -2.90 1.22 -11.98
CA VAL A 100 -1.98 0.17 -12.46
C VAL A 100 -1.78 0.29 -13.98
N GLN A 101 -0.67 0.89 -14.40
CA GLN A 101 -0.48 1.31 -15.80
C GLN A 101 0.14 0.23 -16.68
N THR A 102 1.06 -0.57 -16.14
CA THR A 102 1.81 -1.55 -16.92
C THR A 102 1.53 -2.97 -16.46
N MET A 103 1.77 -3.94 -17.34
CA MET A 103 1.65 -5.36 -17.01
C MET A 103 2.66 -5.75 -15.91
N GLU A 104 3.87 -5.18 -15.96
CA GLU A 104 4.89 -5.40 -14.92
C GLU A 104 4.39 -4.96 -13.54
N GLN A 105 3.74 -3.81 -13.43
CA GLN A 105 3.13 -3.36 -12.18
C GLN A 105 2.03 -4.31 -11.68
N TYR A 106 1.22 -4.86 -12.59
CA TYR A 106 0.18 -5.82 -12.23
C TYR A 106 0.78 -7.15 -11.71
N ILE A 107 1.82 -7.66 -12.37
CA ILE A 107 2.57 -8.84 -11.91
C ILE A 107 3.23 -8.56 -10.55
N PHE A 108 3.81 -7.37 -10.38
CA PHE A 108 4.43 -6.97 -9.12
C PHE A 108 3.43 -6.91 -7.96
N CYS A 109 2.18 -6.49 -8.22
CA CYS A 109 1.12 -6.57 -7.21
C CYS A 109 0.92 -8.00 -6.72
N HIS A 110 0.81 -8.97 -7.64
CA HIS A 110 0.69 -10.38 -7.27
C HIS A 110 1.89 -10.86 -6.44
N GLN A 111 3.12 -10.56 -6.87
CA GLN A 111 4.32 -10.97 -6.15
C GLN A 111 4.35 -10.39 -4.73
N ALA A 112 4.11 -9.09 -4.58
CA ALA A 112 4.14 -8.44 -3.27
C ALA A 112 3.04 -8.95 -2.33
N ILE A 113 1.86 -9.30 -2.86
CA ILE A 113 0.79 -9.90 -2.06
C ILE A 113 1.19 -11.30 -1.60
N VAL A 114 1.73 -12.15 -2.49
CA VAL A 114 2.17 -13.51 -2.12
C VAL A 114 3.26 -13.44 -1.06
N ASP A 115 4.31 -12.65 -1.29
CA ASP A 115 5.43 -12.52 -0.36
C ASP A 115 4.97 -12.02 1.03
N GLU A 116 3.98 -11.12 1.07
CA GLU A 116 3.44 -10.64 2.35
C GLU A 116 2.59 -11.71 3.06
N LEU A 117 1.79 -12.47 2.33
CA LEU A 117 1.01 -13.56 2.92
C LEU A 117 1.91 -14.68 3.45
N GLU A 118 3.00 -14.99 2.75
CA GLU A 118 4.01 -15.95 3.21
C GLU A 118 4.68 -15.48 4.51
N ASP A 119 5.05 -14.21 4.62
CA ASP A 119 5.58 -13.60 5.85
C ASP A 119 4.57 -13.72 7.01
N LEU A 120 3.30 -13.39 6.77
CA LEU A 120 2.23 -13.45 7.77
C LEU A 120 1.98 -14.87 8.28
N ILE A 121 1.96 -15.86 7.38
CA ILE A 121 1.80 -17.28 7.73
C ILE A 121 3.01 -17.78 8.51
N SER A 122 4.22 -17.40 8.11
CA SER A 122 5.46 -17.79 8.78
C SER A 122 5.56 -17.22 10.19
N GLY A 123 5.16 -15.95 10.38
CA GLY A 123 5.05 -15.32 11.69
C GLY A 123 4.07 -16.06 12.61
N PHE A 124 2.88 -16.38 12.10
CA PHE A 124 1.86 -17.11 12.86
C PHE A 124 2.34 -18.50 13.32
N ASN A 125 3.03 -19.25 12.46
CA ASN A 125 3.58 -20.56 12.82
C ASN A 125 4.65 -20.44 13.91
N SER A 126 5.50 -19.41 13.84
CA SER A 126 6.57 -19.16 14.82
C SER A 126 6.01 -18.79 16.21
N GLU A 127 4.93 -18.01 16.27
CA GLU A 127 4.23 -17.70 17.52
C GLU A 127 3.54 -18.93 18.14
N ARG A 128 3.00 -19.83 17.31
CA ARG A 128 2.42 -21.10 17.78
C ARG A 128 3.48 -22.04 18.36
N THR A 129 4.64 -22.15 17.74
CA THR A 129 5.74 -23.00 18.25
C THR A 129 6.36 -22.45 19.53
N SER A 130 6.37 -21.13 19.72
CA SER A 130 6.94 -20.48 20.92
C SER A 130 6.03 -20.53 22.16
N LYS A 131 4.78 -21.00 22.03
CA LYS A 131 3.79 -21.10 23.11
C LYS A 131 3.71 -22.51 23.75
N TRP A 132 4.61 -23.42 23.36
CA TRP A 132 4.76 -24.77 23.90
C TRP A 132 6.22 -25.02 24.26
#